data_AF-A0A530QLB1-F1
#
_entry.id   AF-A0A530QLB1-F1
#
_cell.length_a   1.000
_cell.length_b   1.000
_cell.length_c   1.000
_cell.angle_alpha   90.00
_cell.angle_beta   90.00
_cell.angle_gamma   90.00
#
_symmetry.space_group_name_H-M   'P 1'
#
loop_
_entity.id
_entity.type
_entity.pdbx_description
1 polymer ?
#
loop_
_entity_poly.entity_id
_entity_poly.type
_entity_poly.pdbx_seq_one_letter_code
_entity_poly.pdbx_strand_id
1 'polypeptide(L)'
;MTAVKAVDTFKARLENAAREVRLSVPQSALESAKALLARPGSDGEKIGLSVLQAFDIPVVAYHECENLREVLTAIDRTGFPVVLKTAMPGIHHKSDVGGVLLNLDSITRVTEAYKDLTQRLGPKVMVQRMS
;
A
#
# COMPACT_ATOMS: atom_id res chain seq x y z
N MET A 1 26.15 -48.22 -17.31
CA MET A 1 25.15 -47.19 -16.94
C MET A 1 25.52 -45.92 -17.71
N THR A 2 24.82 -45.62 -18.80
CA THR A 2 25.35 -44.83 -19.94
C THR A 2 25.01 -43.34 -19.84
N ALA A 3 25.87 -42.49 -20.43
CA ALA A 3 25.76 -41.02 -20.46
C ALA A 3 24.36 -40.49 -20.89
N VAL A 4 23.63 -41.26 -21.70
CA VAL A 4 22.25 -40.95 -22.11
C VAL A 4 21.30 -40.81 -20.90
N LYS A 5 21.38 -41.70 -19.91
CA LYS A 5 20.55 -41.61 -18.69
C LYS A 5 20.84 -40.35 -17.87
N ALA A 6 22.09 -39.87 -17.88
CA ALA A 6 22.48 -38.66 -17.16
C ALA A 6 21.90 -37.40 -17.84
N VAL A 7 21.91 -37.36 -19.17
CA VAL A 7 21.30 -36.27 -19.95
C VAL A 7 19.79 -36.24 -19.77
N ASP A 8 19.12 -37.39 -19.82
CA ASP A 8 17.66 -37.46 -19.62
C ASP A 8 17.25 -37.05 -18.20
N THR A 9 18.04 -37.46 -17.19
CA THR A 9 17.83 -37.05 -15.80
C THR A 9 18.03 -35.54 -15.62
N PHE A 10 19.00 -34.95 -16.31
CA PHE A 10 19.26 -33.51 -16.25
C PHE A 10 18.16 -32.70 -16.96
N LYS A 11 17.67 -33.17 -18.12
CA LYS A 11 16.52 -32.56 -18.81
C LYS A 11 15.26 -32.61 -17.95
N ALA A 12 14.94 -33.76 -17.36
CA ALA A 12 13.80 -33.90 -16.45
C ALA A 12 13.92 -32.97 -15.22
N ARG A 13 15.14 -32.78 -14.70
CA ARG A 13 15.40 -31.82 -13.61
C ARG A 13 15.21 -30.37 -14.04
N LEU A 14 15.65 -29.99 -15.25
CA LEU A 14 15.42 -28.65 -15.80
C LEU A 14 13.92 -28.38 -16.04
N GLU A 15 13.19 -29.37 -16.57
CA GLU A 15 11.75 -29.26 -16.80
C GLU A 15 10.95 -29.21 -15.48
N ASN A 16 11.42 -29.88 -14.42
CA ASN A 16 10.84 -29.77 -13.07
C ASN A 16 11.22 -28.46 -12.38
N ALA A 17 12.47 -28.00 -12.48
CA ALA A 17 12.89 -26.72 -11.92
C ALA A 17 12.14 -25.53 -12.55
N ALA A 18 11.84 -25.61 -13.85
CA ALA A 18 10.99 -24.63 -14.54
C ALA A 18 9.50 -24.70 -14.12
N ARG A 19 9.03 -25.84 -13.57
CA ARG A 19 7.68 -25.99 -13.00
C ARG A 19 7.59 -25.57 -11.54
N GLU A 20 8.70 -25.65 -10.79
CA GLU A 20 8.72 -25.42 -9.34
C GLU A 20 8.49 -23.97 -8.92
N VAL A 21 8.55 -22.99 -9.84
CA VAL A 21 8.14 -21.61 -9.55
C VAL A 21 6.96 -21.20 -10.44
N ARG A 22 5.86 -21.97 -10.36
CA ARG A 22 4.55 -21.45 -10.74
C ARG A 22 3.95 -20.81 -9.49
N LEU A 23 4.01 -19.49 -9.39
CA LEU A 23 3.23 -18.76 -8.38
C LEU A 23 1.76 -19.13 -8.60
N SER A 24 1.21 -19.92 -7.69
CA SER A 24 -0.23 -20.20 -7.67
C SER A 24 -0.90 -18.96 -7.12
N VAL A 25 -1.47 -18.16 -7.99
CA VAL A 25 -2.32 -17.04 -7.60
C VAL A 25 -3.66 -17.62 -7.13
N PRO A 26 -4.11 -17.35 -5.89
CA PRO A 26 -5.44 -17.75 -5.46
C PRO A 26 -6.49 -17.11 -6.35
N GLN A 27 -7.43 -17.90 -6.88
CA GLN A 27 -8.51 -17.36 -7.72
C GLN A 27 -9.34 -16.31 -6.97
N SER A 28 -9.52 -16.49 -5.67
CA SER A 28 -10.18 -15.52 -4.79
C SER A 28 -9.47 -14.16 -4.75
N ALA A 29 -8.14 -14.14 -4.70
CA ALA A 29 -7.33 -12.93 -4.76
C ALA A 29 -7.53 -12.20 -6.08
N LEU A 30 -7.50 -12.96 -7.19
CA LEU A 30 -7.69 -12.42 -8.53
C LEU A 30 -9.08 -11.80 -8.71
N GLU A 31 -10.15 -12.48 -8.26
CA GLU A 31 -11.51 -11.95 -8.35
C GLU A 31 -11.71 -10.73 -7.43
N SER A 32 -11.12 -10.73 -6.23
CA SER A 32 -11.15 -9.56 -5.33
C SER A 32 -10.45 -8.36 -5.96
N ALA A 33 -9.25 -8.56 -6.53
CA ALA A 33 -8.50 -7.49 -7.19
C ALA A 33 -9.23 -6.93 -8.42
N LYS A 34 -9.81 -7.79 -9.27
CA LYS A 34 -10.65 -7.34 -10.41
C LYS A 34 -11.84 -6.51 -9.93
N ALA A 35 -12.54 -6.97 -8.89
CA ALA A 35 -13.69 -6.26 -8.33
C ALA A 35 -13.30 -4.89 -7.77
N LEU A 36 -12.14 -4.79 -7.10
CA LEU A 36 -11.61 -3.52 -6.63
C LEU A 36 -11.28 -2.57 -7.79
N LEU A 37 -10.52 -3.04 -8.79
CA LEU A 37 -10.07 -2.25 -9.93
C LEU A 37 -11.20 -1.79 -10.86
N ALA A 38 -12.30 -2.53 -10.92
CA ALA A 38 -13.47 -2.16 -11.73
C ALA A 38 -14.30 -1.00 -11.14
N ARG A 39 -14.04 -0.56 -9.90
CA ARG A 39 -14.79 0.52 -9.25
C ARG A 39 -14.40 1.90 -9.80
N PRO A 40 -15.34 2.63 -10.45
CA PRO A 40 -15.07 3.98 -10.96
C PRO A 40 -14.82 4.99 -9.83
N GLY A 41 -13.97 5.99 -10.07
CA GLY A 41 -13.83 7.16 -9.18
C GLY A 41 -13.20 6.89 -7.81
N SER A 42 -12.47 5.79 -7.69
CA SER A 42 -11.89 5.30 -6.45
C SER A 42 -10.46 5.82 -6.24
N ASP A 43 -10.10 6.11 -4.99
CA ASP A 43 -8.77 6.57 -4.63
C ASP A 43 -7.72 5.49 -4.96
N GLY A 44 -6.96 5.71 -6.04
CA GLY A 44 -6.06 4.70 -6.63
C GLY A 44 -5.03 4.13 -5.65
N GLU A 45 -4.59 4.91 -4.67
CA GLU A 45 -3.70 4.43 -3.60
C GLU A 45 -4.38 3.38 -2.71
N LYS A 46 -5.60 3.65 -2.25
CA LYS A 46 -6.37 2.72 -1.39
C LYS A 46 -6.64 1.41 -2.12
N ILE A 47 -7.02 1.49 -3.40
CA ILE A 47 -7.21 0.30 -4.22
C ILE A 47 -5.90 -0.45 -4.40
N GLY A 48 -4.82 0.25 -4.76
CA GLY A 48 -3.52 -0.37 -4.95
C GLY A 48 -3.10 -1.16 -3.71
N LEU A 49 -3.21 -0.55 -2.53
CA LEU A 49 -2.89 -1.21 -1.26
C LEU A 49 -3.82 -2.40 -0.98
N SER A 50 -5.12 -2.27 -1.24
CA SER A 50 -6.09 -3.37 -1.06
C SER A 50 -5.83 -4.53 -2.02
N VAL A 51 -5.42 -4.23 -3.27
CA VAL A 51 -5.02 -5.23 -4.25
C VAL A 51 -3.77 -5.95 -3.76
N LEU A 52 -2.72 -5.24 -3.36
CA LEU A 52 -1.51 -5.86 -2.81
C LEU A 52 -1.83 -6.80 -1.64
N GLN A 53 -2.69 -6.36 -0.71
CA GLN A 53 -3.14 -7.18 0.41
C GLN A 53 -3.91 -8.43 -0.03
N ALA A 54 -4.74 -8.34 -1.09
CA ALA A 54 -5.47 -9.50 -1.62
C ALA A 54 -4.52 -10.59 -2.15
N PHE A 55 -3.30 -10.22 -2.53
CA PHE A 55 -2.23 -11.14 -2.94
C PHE A 55 -1.24 -11.47 -1.81
N ASP A 56 -1.62 -11.24 -0.56
CA ASP A 56 -0.78 -11.45 0.64
C ASP A 56 0.55 -10.67 0.60
N ILE A 57 0.63 -9.58 -0.19
CA ILE A 57 1.77 -8.69 -0.22
C ILE A 57 1.63 -7.72 0.96
N PRO A 58 2.58 -7.70 1.93
CA PRO A 58 2.50 -6.81 3.08
C PRO A 58 2.49 -5.34 2.65
N VAL A 59 1.60 -4.56 3.25
CA VAL A 59 1.54 -3.11 3.09
C VAL A 59 1.71 -2.42 4.44
N VAL A 60 2.25 -1.20 4.41
CA VAL A 60 2.33 -0.37 5.61
C VAL A 60 0.92 -0.05 6.09
N ALA A 61 0.62 -0.37 7.34
CA ALA A 61 -0.65 -0.05 7.97
C ALA A 61 -0.93 1.47 7.89
N TYR A 62 -2.18 1.82 7.60
CA TYR A 62 -2.59 3.19 7.40
C TYR A 62 -3.99 3.46 7.93
N HIS A 63 -4.26 4.73 8.21
CA HIS A 63 -5.57 5.20 8.64
C HIS A 63 -5.99 6.39 7.78
N GLU A 64 -7.15 6.31 7.16
CA GLU A 64 -7.79 7.46 6.52
C GLU A 64 -8.54 8.27 7.58
N CYS A 65 -8.43 9.59 7.52
CA CYS A 65 -9.02 10.51 8.46
C CYS A 65 -9.61 11.71 7.72
N GLU A 66 -10.77 12.20 8.16
CA GLU A 66 -11.44 13.38 7.59
C GLU A 66 -11.49 14.57 8.56
N ASN A 67 -10.97 14.40 9.78
CA ASN A 67 -10.89 15.47 10.78
C ASN A 67 -9.71 15.25 11.74
N LEU A 68 -9.31 16.32 12.45
CA LEU A 68 -8.20 16.28 13.40
C LEU A 68 -8.39 15.22 14.49
N ARG A 69 -9.62 15.00 14.95
CA ARG A 69 -9.90 14.01 16.01
C ARG A 69 -9.56 12.59 15.55
N GLU A 70 -9.94 12.24 14.33
CA GLU A 70 -9.59 10.96 13.71
C GLU A 70 -8.07 10.83 13.53
N VAL A 71 -7.40 11.91 13.11
CA VAL A 71 -5.93 11.93 12.98
C VAL A 71 -5.25 11.64 14.32
N LEU A 72 -5.68 12.30 15.40
CA LEU A 72 -5.12 12.05 16.73
C LEU A 72 -5.40 10.61 17.20
N THR A 73 -6.60 10.09 16.96
CA THR A 73 -6.95 8.70 17.26
C THR A 73 -6.09 7.70 16.46
N ALA A 74 -5.76 8.03 15.21
CA ALA A 74 -4.89 7.22 14.36
C ALA A 74 -3.44 7.24 14.86
N ILE A 75 -2.94 8.39 15.33
CA ILE A 75 -1.61 8.51 15.94
C ILE A 75 -1.49 7.62 17.16
N ASP A 76 -2.51 7.58 18.04
CA ASP A 76 -2.49 6.73 19.24
C ASP A 76 -2.31 5.24 18.91
N ARG A 77 -2.81 4.81 17.74
CA ARG A 77 -2.66 3.43 17.23
C ARG A 77 -1.35 3.20 16.49
N THR A 78 -0.85 4.22 15.82
CA THR A 78 0.31 4.14 14.90
C THR A 78 1.64 4.35 15.62
N GLY A 79 1.66 5.25 16.62
CA GLY A 79 2.86 5.76 17.28
C GLY A 79 3.74 6.64 16.38
N PHE A 80 4.59 7.45 17.00
CA PHE A 80 5.53 8.33 16.30
C PHE A 80 6.83 7.62 15.88
N PRO A 81 7.57 8.16 14.90
CA PRO A 81 7.17 9.24 13.98
C PRO A 81 6.14 8.77 12.94
N VAL A 82 5.31 9.70 12.46
CA VAL A 82 4.27 9.44 11.45
C VAL A 82 4.49 10.25 10.17
N VAL A 83 3.91 9.74 9.09
CA VAL A 83 3.70 10.43 7.82
C VAL A 83 2.24 10.86 7.75
N LEU A 84 2.00 12.10 7.33
CA LEU A 84 0.68 12.62 6.99
C LEU A 84 0.65 13.00 5.52
N LYS A 85 -0.22 12.36 4.73
CA LYS A 85 -0.38 12.66 3.31
C LYS A 85 -1.83 12.97 2.96
N THR A 86 -2.06 13.91 2.04
CA THR A 86 -3.41 14.18 1.54
C THR A 86 -4.01 12.93 0.90
N ALA A 87 -5.30 12.70 1.18
CA ALA A 87 -6.13 11.66 0.60
C ALA A 87 -7.33 12.29 -0.14
N MET A 88 -7.19 13.54 -0.56
CA MET A 88 -8.24 14.25 -1.28
C MET A 88 -8.37 13.73 -2.72
N PRO A 89 -9.60 13.40 -3.17
CA PRO A 89 -9.84 12.98 -4.54
C PRO A 89 -9.36 14.03 -5.55
N GLY A 90 -8.79 13.56 -6.66
CA GLY A 90 -8.25 14.42 -7.72
C GLY A 90 -6.82 14.94 -7.49
N ILE A 91 -6.23 14.72 -6.31
CA ILE A 91 -4.82 15.05 -6.05
C ILE A 91 -3.95 13.81 -6.24
N HIS A 92 -3.48 13.58 -7.47
CA HIS A 92 -2.64 12.42 -7.80
C HIS A 92 -1.16 12.64 -7.44
N HIS A 93 -0.61 13.81 -7.75
CA HIS A 93 0.79 14.15 -7.50
C HIS A 93 0.96 14.84 -6.13
N LYS A 94 0.74 14.07 -5.06
CA LYS A 94 0.69 14.58 -3.68
C LYS A 94 1.94 15.37 -3.29
N SER A 95 3.13 14.85 -3.60
CA SER A 95 4.39 15.51 -3.27
C SER A 95 4.53 16.88 -3.96
N ASP A 96 4.10 16.98 -5.22
CA ASP A 96 4.22 18.19 -6.04
C ASP A 96 3.41 19.36 -5.47
N VAL A 97 2.32 19.06 -4.77
CA VAL A 97 1.46 20.05 -4.09
C VAL A 97 1.78 20.23 -2.61
N GLY A 98 2.91 19.67 -2.13
CA GLY A 98 3.27 19.68 -0.71
C GLY A 98 2.24 18.94 0.16
N GLY A 99 1.63 17.90 -0.41
CA GLY A 99 0.60 17.06 0.19
C GLY A 99 1.17 15.85 0.95
N VAL A 100 2.48 15.79 1.16
CA VAL A 100 3.15 14.72 1.93
C VAL A 100 4.06 15.36 2.97
N LEU A 101 3.75 15.18 4.25
CA LEU A 101 4.54 15.65 5.37
C LEU A 101 5.12 14.45 6.13
N LEU A 102 6.44 14.47 6.28
CA LEU A 102 7.23 13.38 6.87
C LEU A 102 7.79 13.79 8.23
N ASN A 103 8.31 12.82 8.99
CA ASN A 103 9.00 13.06 10.27
C ASN A 103 8.16 13.86 11.29
N LEU A 104 6.85 13.59 11.34
CA LEU A 104 6.00 14.20 12.36
C LEU A 104 6.12 13.39 13.64
N ASP A 105 6.78 13.96 14.65
CA ASP A 105 7.23 13.28 15.87
C ASP A 105 6.43 13.66 17.12
N SER A 106 5.45 14.55 16.98
CA SER A 106 4.69 15.10 18.10
C SER A 106 3.28 15.51 17.69
N ILE A 107 2.37 15.53 18.66
CA ILE A 107 0.97 15.94 18.49
C ILE A 107 0.88 17.36 17.93
N THR A 108 1.72 18.27 18.42
CA THR A 108 1.77 19.67 17.95
C THR A 108 2.10 19.73 16.47
N ARG A 109 3.18 19.07 16.02
CA ARG A 109 3.57 19.05 14.61
C ARG A 109 2.51 18.42 13.72
N VAL A 110 1.88 17.32 14.16
CA VAL A 110 0.79 16.71 13.37
C VAL A 110 -0.43 17.62 13.30
N THR A 111 -0.77 18.33 14.37
CA THR A 111 -1.89 19.27 14.39
C THR A 111 -1.66 20.44 13.43
N GLU A 112 -0.46 21.00 13.42
CA GLU A 112 -0.06 22.06 12.48
C GLU A 112 -0.08 21.57 11.03
N ALA A 113 0.53 20.41 10.77
CA ALA A 113 0.52 19.75 9.46
C ALA A 113 -0.90 19.50 8.94
N TYR A 114 -1.79 19.00 9.80
CA TYR A 114 -3.17 18.72 9.43
C TYR A 114 -3.94 20.00 9.08
N LYS A 115 -3.78 21.07 9.88
CA LYS A 115 -4.42 22.36 9.60
C LYS A 115 -3.97 22.96 8.27
N ASP A 116 -2.66 22.92 8.01
CA ASP A 116 -2.07 23.40 6.75
C ASP A 116 -2.60 22.62 5.53
N LEU A 117 -2.59 21.28 5.59
CA LEU A 117 -3.19 20.44 4.54
C LEU A 117 -4.68 20.72 4.35
N THR A 118 -5.43 20.84 5.44
CA THR A 118 -6.87 21.12 5.40
C THR A 118 -7.16 22.44 4.68
N GLN A 119 -6.36 23.48 4.96
CA GLN A 119 -6.52 24.79 4.36
C GLN A 119 -6.19 24.79 2.86
N ARG A 120 -5.13 24.09 2.45
CA ARG A 120 -4.63 24.15 1.06
C ARG A 120 -5.26 23.12 0.14
N LEU A 121 -5.48 21.90 0.63
CA LEU A 121 -5.77 20.72 -0.18
C LEU A 121 -7.09 20.04 0.20
N GLY A 122 -7.60 20.30 1.40
CA GLY A 122 -8.82 19.71 1.94
C GLY A 122 -8.57 18.75 3.12
N PRO A 123 -9.62 18.34 3.83
CA PRO A 123 -9.49 17.72 5.15
C PRO A 123 -9.11 16.23 5.12
N LYS A 124 -9.26 15.54 3.98
CA LYS A 124 -8.99 14.10 3.92
C LYS A 124 -7.50 13.83 3.86
N VAL A 125 -7.02 13.04 4.81
CA VAL A 125 -5.61 12.66 4.94
C VAL A 125 -5.48 11.18 5.24
N MET A 126 -4.28 10.64 5.00
CA MET A 126 -3.87 9.32 5.42
C MET A 126 -2.69 9.45 6.40
N VAL A 127 -2.81 8.77 7.54
CA VAL A 127 -1.78 8.64 8.58
C VAL A 127 -1.09 7.28 8.42
N GLN A 128 0.23 7.27 8.41
CA GLN A 128 1.05 6.05 8.33
C GLN A 128 2.23 6.12 9.29
N ARG A 129 2.70 4.96 9.77
CA ARG A 129 3.95 4.89 10.53
C ARG A 129 5.12 5.18 9.61
N MET A 130 6.08 5.95 10.10
CA MET A 130 7.37 6.12 9.43
C MET A 130 8.32 5.02 9.92
N SER A 131 8.54 4.03 9.06
CA SER A 131 9.41 2.87 9.28
C SER A 131 10.81 3.06 8.75
#